data_AF-A0A943MII8-F1
#
_entry.id   AF-A0A943MII8-F1
#
_cell.length_a   1.000
_cell.length_b   1.000
_cell.length_c   1.000
_cell.angle_alpha   90.00
_cell.angle_beta   90.00
_cell.angle_gamma   90.00
#
_symmetry.space_group_name_H-M   'P 1'
#
loop_
_entity.id
_entity.type
_entity.pdbx_description
1 polymer ?
#
loop_
_entity_poly.entity_id
_entity_poly.type
_entity_poly.pdbx_seq_one_letter_code
_entity_poly.pdbx_strand_id
1 'polypeptide(L)'
;RRMNEISMKGKEASAKEEAAYSTFQIANEMLARGIEVLPVDLYQSDAKKYQVEDGKIRLPFSSLAGVGEAAATALAEARETGGPYISIDDLQTRAKVTKAVIEMLAQAGALKDLPASSQMTLF
;
A
#
# COMPACT_ATOMS: atom_id res chain seq x y z
N ARG A 1 17.70 8.42 -10.56
CA ARG A 1 18.78 7.43 -10.31
C ARG A 1 18.47 6.07 -10.96
N ARG A 2 17.44 5.33 -10.52
CA ARG A 2 17.12 3.99 -11.06
C ARG A 2 16.74 3.97 -12.55
N MET A 3 16.01 5.00 -13.00
CA MET A 3 15.70 5.20 -14.43
C MET A 3 16.98 5.34 -15.27
N ASN A 4 17.95 6.15 -14.83
CA ASN A 4 19.23 6.32 -15.53
C ASN A 4 20.03 5.01 -15.56
N GLU A 5 20.06 4.24 -14.47
CA GLU A 5 20.74 2.95 -14.42
C GLU A 5 20.20 1.97 -15.46
N ILE A 6 18.86 1.90 -15.63
CA ILE A 6 18.23 1.05 -16.66
C ILE A 6 18.55 1.58 -18.06
N SER A 7 18.47 2.91 -18.27
CA SER A 7 18.79 3.52 -19.56
C SER A 7 20.24 3.26 -19.99
N MET A 8 21.19 3.23 -19.05
CA MET A 8 22.61 2.97 -19.35
C MET A 8 22.86 1.52 -19.80
N LYS A 9 22.01 0.56 -19.40
CA LYS A 9 22.11 -0.83 -19.86
C LYS A 9 21.70 -1.01 -21.33
N GLY A 10 20.97 -0.07 -21.92
CA GLY A 10 20.53 -0.16 -23.31
C GLY A 10 19.85 -1.49 -23.62
N LYS A 11 20.40 -2.24 -24.58
CA LYS A 11 19.88 -3.56 -25.00
C LYS A 11 20.10 -4.69 -23.99
N GLU A 12 20.91 -4.48 -22.95
CA GLU A 12 21.17 -5.47 -21.89
C GLU A 12 20.14 -5.39 -20.75
N ALA A 13 19.21 -4.44 -20.80
CA ALA A 13 18.12 -4.35 -19.84
C ALA A 13 17.19 -5.57 -19.97
N SER A 14 16.83 -6.17 -18.84
CA SER A 14 15.84 -7.25 -18.83
C SER A 14 14.42 -6.71 -19.09
N ALA A 15 13.51 -7.57 -19.57
CA ALA A 15 12.11 -7.19 -19.79
C ALA A 15 11.43 -6.61 -18.52
N LYS A 16 11.83 -7.09 -17.33
CA LYS A 16 11.34 -6.55 -16.04
C LYS A 16 11.85 -5.13 -15.78
N GLU A 17 13.09 -4.83 -16.17
CA GLU A 17 13.67 -3.50 -16.04
C GLU A 17 13.07 -2.52 -17.05
N GLU A 18 12.84 -2.94 -18.29
CA GLU A 18 12.16 -2.12 -19.30
C GLU A 18 10.72 -1.78 -18.87
N ALA A 19 9.97 -2.76 -18.35
CA ALA A 19 8.64 -2.53 -17.80
C ALA A 19 8.67 -1.54 -16.61
N ALA A 20 9.64 -1.69 -15.70
CA ALA A 20 9.82 -0.76 -14.60
C ALA A 20 10.18 0.65 -15.08
N TYR A 21 11.01 0.76 -16.12
CA TYR A 21 11.41 2.03 -16.72
C TYR A 21 10.20 2.79 -17.26
N SER A 22 9.33 2.13 -18.02
CA SER A 22 8.08 2.71 -18.52
C SER A 22 7.18 3.22 -17.38
N THR A 23 7.03 2.44 -16.31
CA THR A 23 6.26 2.87 -15.12
C THR A 23 6.92 4.09 -14.45
N PHE A 24 8.25 4.12 -14.34
CA PHE A 24 8.95 5.26 -13.75
C PHE A 24 8.81 6.53 -14.59
N GLN A 25 8.69 6.44 -15.91
CA GLN A 25 8.44 7.61 -16.75
C GLN A 25 7.09 8.24 -16.42
N ILE A 26 6.04 7.42 -16.25
CA ILE A 26 4.71 7.89 -15.84
C ILE A 26 4.78 8.55 -14.46
N ALA A 27 5.44 7.89 -13.50
CA ALA A 27 5.61 8.46 -12.15
C ALA A 27 6.39 9.79 -12.18
N ASN A 28 7.41 9.90 -13.02
CA ASN A 28 8.19 11.12 -13.17
C ASN A 28 7.35 12.26 -13.78
N GLU A 29 6.53 11.95 -14.78
CA GLU A 29 5.59 12.92 -15.37
C GLU A 29 4.53 13.37 -14.36
N MET A 30 4.01 12.45 -13.54
CA MET A 30 3.08 12.79 -12.46
C MET A 30 3.71 13.80 -11.49
N LEU A 31 4.95 13.53 -11.06
CA LEU A 31 5.70 14.44 -10.18
C LEU A 31 5.98 15.80 -10.84
N ALA A 32 6.36 15.81 -12.12
CA ALA A 32 6.60 17.03 -12.88
C ALA A 32 5.35 17.91 -13.02
N ARG A 33 4.15 17.29 -13.02
CA ARG A 33 2.85 17.97 -13.03
C ARG A 33 2.35 18.36 -11.64
N GLY A 34 3.07 18.01 -10.58
CA GLY A 34 2.66 18.25 -9.19
C GLY A 34 1.55 17.32 -8.71
N ILE A 35 1.34 16.17 -9.34
CA ILE A 35 0.40 15.15 -8.85
C ILE A 35 1.05 14.44 -7.67
N GLU A 36 0.44 14.58 -6.50
CA GLU A 36 0.88 13.91 -5.28
C GLU A 36 0.22 12.55 -5.11
N VAL A 37 0.91 11.62 -4.44
CA VAL A 37 0.38 10.32 -4.06
C VAL A 37 0.24 10.23 -2.54
N LEU A 38 -0.89 9.71 -2.09
CA LEU A 38 -1.16 9.45 -0.69
C LEU A 38 -0.88 7.98 -0.38
N PRO A 39 -0.26 7.69 0.78
CA PRO A 39 0.04 6.31 1.16
C PRO A 39 -1.23 5.50 1.37
N VAL A 40 -1.05 4.19 1.45
CA VAL A 40 -2.13 3.28 1.83
C VAL A 40 -2.65 3.65 3.23
N ASP A 41 -3.96 3.65 3.38
CA ASP A 41 -4.66 3.98 4.61
C ASP A 41 -5.76 2.94 4.87
N LEU A 42 -5.87 2.48 6.12
CA LEU A 42 -6.77 1.39 6.49
C LEU A 42 -8.24 1.66 6.22
N TYR A 43 -8.64 2.93 6.24
CA TYR A 43 -10.03 3.35 6.15
C TYR A 43 -10.38 3.96 4.79
N GLN A 44 -9.39 4.55 4.13
CA GLN A 44 -9.61 5.28 2.88
C GLN A 44 -9.22 4.47 1.64
N SER A 45 -8.20 3.61 1.71
CA SER A 45 -7.70 2.89 0.53
C SER A 45 -8.65 1.79 0.06
N ASP A 46 -8.85 1.72 -1.26
CA ASP A 46 -9.52 0.58 -1.93
C ASP A 46 -8.62 -0.66 -1.96
N ALA A 47 -9.22 -1.83 -2.23
CA ALA A 47 -8.48 -3.06 -2.46
C ALA A 47 -7.52 -2.95 -3.65
N LYS A 48 -7.99 -2.40 -4.78
CA LYS A 48 -7.29 -2.45 -6.08
C LYS A 48 -7.23 -1.13 -6.83
N LYS A 49 -8.16 -0.21 -6.55
CA LYS A 49 -8.32 1.01 -7.33
C LYS A 49 -7.51 2.15 -6.74
N TYR A 50 -6.75 2.82 -7.60
CA TYR A 50 -6.20 4.12 -7.28
C TYR A 50 -7.36 5.12 -7.24
N GLN A 51 -7.51 5.81 -6.12
CA GLN A 51 -8.61 6.75 -5.90
C GLN A 51 -8.10 8.19 -5.90
N VAL A 52 -8.92 9.10 -6.42
CA VAL A 52 -8.63 10.54 -6.34
C VAL A 52 -9.17 11.07 -5.02
N GLU A 53 -8.31 11.73 -4.25
CA GLU A 53 -8.64 12.33 -2.97
C GLU A 53 -7.98 13.71 -2.88
N ASP A 54 -8.79 14.77 -2.83
CA ASP A 54 -8.34 16.17 -2.75
C ASP A 54 -7.26 16.55 -3.78
N GLY A 55 -7.43 16.07 -5.02
CA GLY A 55 -6.49 16.31 -6.13
C GLY A 55 -5.22 15.45 -6.08
N LYS A 56 -5.11 14.54 -5.12
CA LYS A 56 -4.03 13.56 -4.96
C LYS A 56 -4.52 12.16 -5.32
N ILE A 57 -3.60 11.22 -5.48
CA ILE A 57 -3.93 9.82 -5.77
C ILE A 57 -3.64 8.95 -4.55
N ARG A 58 -4.67 8.38 -3.94
CA ARG A 58 -4.52 7.39 -2.88
C ARG A 58 -4.21 6.01 -3.43
N LEU A 59 -3.17 5.40 -2.86
CA LEU A 59 -2.73 4.06 -3.22
C LEU A 59 -3.70 2.99 -2.67
N PRO A 60 -4.02 1.94 -3.45
CA PRO A 60 -4.78 0.78 -2.98
C PRO A 60 -3.92 -0.20 -2.18
N PHE A 61 -4.54 -1.12 -1.42
CA PHE A 61 -3.80 -2.18 -0.72
C PHE A 61 -2.97 -3.06 -1.68
N SER A 62 -3.47 -3.33 -2.89
CA SER A 62 -2.76 -4.15 -3.89
C SER A 62 -1.48 -3.50 -4.45
N SER A 63 -1.21 -2.21 -4.19
CA SER A 63 0.05 -1.59 -4.61
C SER A 63 1.22 -1.98 -3.71
N LEU A 64 0.95 -2.56 -2.53
CA LEU A 64 1.99 -3.01 -1.61
C LEU A 64 2.57 -4.34 -2.09
N ALA A 65 3.88 -4.37 -2.29
CA ALA A 65 4.58 -5.60 -2.61
C ALA A 65 4.36 -6.63 -1.49
N GLY A 66 3.99 -7.86 -1.85
CA GLY A 66 3.67 -8.92 -0.88
C GLY A 66 2.23 -8.94 -0.39
N VAL A 67 1.40 -7.95 -0.74
CA VAL A 67 -0.05 -7.96 -0.50
C VAL A 67 -0.75 -8.49 -1.75
N GLY A 68 -1.16 -9.75 -1.70
CA GLY A 68 -1.92 -10.38 -2.76
C GLY A 68 -3.35 -9.85 -2.88
N GLU A 69 -3.98 -10.08 -4.02
CA GLU A 69 -5.34 -9.65 -4.32
C GLU A 69 -6.37 -10.07 -3.25
N ALA A 70 -6.31 -11.31 -2.78
CA ALA A 70 -7.21 -11.80 -1.74
C ALA A 70 -7.03 -11.05 -0.41
N ALA A 71 -5.78 -10.75 -0.02
CA ALA A 71 -5.49 -10.01 1.20
C ALA A 71 -5.94 -8.55 1.06
N ALA A 72 -5.72 -7.93 -0.09
CA ALA A 72 -6.18 -6.57 -0.39
C ALA A 72 -7.70 -6.43 -0.29
N THR A 73 -8.44 -7.38 -0.87
CA THR A 73 -9.91 -7.45 -0.76
C THR A 73 -10.34 -7.64 0.69
N ALA A 74 -9.73 -8.59 1.40
CA ALA A 74 -10.10 -8.87 2.79
C ALA A 74 -9.85 -7.68 3.73
N LEU A 75 -8.79 -6.90 3.52
CA LEU A 75 -8.52 -5.66 4.25
C LEU A 75 -9.60 -4.60 4.00
N ALA A 76 -9.99 -4.42 2.73
CA ALA A 76 -11.04 -3.48 2.37
C ALA A 76 -12.42 -3.90 2.92
N GLU A 77 -12.75 -5.19 2.93
CA GLU A 77 -14.02 -5.69 3.48
C GLU A 77 -14.05 -5.67 5.02
N ALA A 78 -12.92 -5.95 5.67
CA ALA A 78 -12.82 -5.95 7.13
C ALA A 78 -13.14 -4.58 7.75
N ARG A 79 -12.91 -3.49 7.01
CA ARG A 79 -13.22 -2.14 7.49
C ARG A 79 -14.73 -1.90 7.58
N GLU A 80 -15.51 -2.48 6.67
CA GLU A 80 -16.96 -2.25 6.56
C GLU A 80 -17.76 -2.97 7.66
N THR A 81 -17.19 -4.01 8.25
CA THR A 81 -17.95 -5.00 9.06
C THR A 81 -17.83 -4.82 10.57
N GLY A 82 -17.01 -3.90 11.09
CA GLY A 82 -16.74 -3.84 12.53
C GLY A 82 -16.26 -2.50 13.09
N GLY A 83 -16.43 -1.39 12.36
CA GLY A 83 -15.99 -0.06 12.83
C GLY A 83 -14.46 0.08 12.96
N PRO A 84 -13.98 1.13 13.65
CA PRO A 84 -12.55 1.40 13.82
C PRO A 84 -11.79 0.21 14.43
N TYR A 85 -10.60 -0.06 13.91
CA TYR A 85 -9.70 -1.07 14.47
C TYR A 85 -9.13 -0.59 15.80
N ILE A 86 -9.15 -1.46 16.80
CA ILE A 86 -8.65 -1.14 18.14
C ILE A 86 -7.17 -1.50 18.34
N SER A 87 -6.63 -2.40 17.52
CA SER A 87 -5.23 -2.83 17.56
C SER A 87 -4.82 -3.53 16.26
N ILE A 88 -3.52 -3.76 16.10
CA ILE A 88 -2.98 -4.54 14.96
C ILE A 88 -3.51 -5.99 15.00
N ASP A 89 -3.63 -6.59 16.19
CA ASP A 89 -4.20 -7.94 16.36
C ASP A 89 -5.67 -8.00 15.92
N ASP A 90 -6.45 -6.96 16.23
CA ASP A 90 -7.85 -6.85 15.80
C ASP A 90 -7.96 -6.78 14.27
N LEU A 91 -7.17 -5.90 13.64
CA LEU A 91 -7.08 -5.81 12.18
C LEU A 91 -6.70 -7.16 11.56
N GLN A 92 -5.66 -7.82 12.09
CA GLN A 92 -5.18 -9.09 11.56
C GLN A 92 -6.27 -10.18 11.64
N THR A 93 -6.99 -10.23 12.76
CA THR A 93 -8.06 -11.20 12.99
C THR A 93 -9.27 -10.93 12.09
N ARG A 94 -9.70 -9.68 11.98
CA ARG A 94 -10.86 -9.27 11.16
C ARG A 94 -10.60 -9.46 9.67
N ALA A 95 -9.44 -9.03 9.18
CA ALA A 95 -9.06 -9.17 7.77
C ALA A 95 -8.53 -10.56 7.41
N LYS A 96 -8.30 -11.44 8.40
CA LYS A 96 -7.76 -12.80 8.22
C LYS A 96 -6.49 -12.81 7.37
N VAL A 97 -5.62 -11.81 7.57
CA VAL A 97 -4.38 -11.65 6.82
C VAL A 97 -3.19 -12.25 7.56
N THR A 98 -2.14 -12.58 6.81
CA THR A 98 -0.91 -13.13 7.37
C THR A 98 -0.08 -12.05 8.06
N LYS A 99 0.83 -12.46 8.95
CA LYS A 99 1.78 -11.55 9.60
C LYS A 99 2.64 -10.78 8.58
N ALA A 100 3.00 -11.42 7.47
CA ALA A 100 3.75 -10.76 6.40
C ALA A 100 2.98 -9.57 5.80
N VAL A 101 1.66 -9.69 5.63
CA VAL A 101 0.82 -8.57 5.15
C VAL A 101 0.79 -7.43 6.18
N ILE A 102 0.69 -7.75 7.47
CA ILE A 102 0.76 -6.76 8.56
C ILE A 102 2.11 -6.04 8.56
N GLU A 103 3.22 -6.75 8.36
CA GLU A 103 4.55 -6.16 8.25
C GLU A 103 4.66 -5.21 7.05
N MET A 104 4.05 -5.55 5.91
CA MET A 104 4.02 -4.65 4.74
C MET A 104 3.18 -3.40 5.00
N LEU A 105 2.03 -3.53 5.68
CA LEU A 105 1.22 -2.37 6.10
C LEU A 105 1.97 -1.47 7.08
N ALA A 106 2.72 -2.06 8.01
CA ALA A 106 3.56 -1.32 8.95
C ALA A 106 4.67 -0.54 8.21
N GLN A 107 5.37 -1.18 7.27
CA GLN A 107 6.40 -0.54 6.45
C GLN A 107 5.84 0.58 5.57
N ALA A 108 4.59 0.44 5.12
CA ALA A 108 3.87 1.48 4.38
C ALA A 108 3.37 2.62 5.28
N GLY A 109 3.51 2.51 6.61
CA GLY A 109 3.05 3.51 7.57
C GLY A 109 1.54 3.48 7.84
N ALA A 110 0.82 2.48 7.35
CA ALA A 110 -0.63 2.37 7.47
C ALA A 110 -1.10 2.02 8.90
N LEU A 111 -0.20 1.52 9.77
CA LEU A 111 -0.52 1.04 11.12
C LEU A 111 -0.06 1.99 12.24
N LYS A 112 0.48 3.16 11.91
CA LYS A 112 1.17 4.06 12.86
C LYS A 112 0.34 4.49 14.07
N ASP A 113 -0.99 4.54 13.93
CA ASP A 113 -1.91 5.01 14.96
C ASP A 113 -2.57 3.86 15.74
N LEU A 114 -2.24 2.60 15.44
CA LEU A 114 -2.79 1.43 16.12
C LEU A 114 -1.81 0.87 17.16
N PRO A 115 -2.27 0.57 18.39
CA PRO A 115 -1.47 -0.19 19.34
C PRO A 115 -1.26 -1.62 18.84
N ALA A 116 -0.14 -2.24 19.24
CA ALA A 116 0.19 -3.59 18.81
C ALA A 116 -0.87 -4.63 19.22
N SER A 117 -1.41 -4.53 20.44
CA SER A 117 -2.40 -5.47 20.96
C SER A 117 -3.48 -4.75 21.76
N SER A 118 -4.65 -5.38 21.92
CA SER A 118 -5.80 -4.85 22.67
C SER A 118 -5.69 -5.06 24.19
N GLN A 119 -4.48 -5.14 24.77
CA GLN A 119 -4.35 -5.41 26.20
C GLN A 119 -4.97 -4.29 27.05
N MET A 120 -6.17 -4.58 27.55
CA MET A 120 -6.82 -3.83 28.62
C MET A 120 -5.96 -3.97 29.88
N THR A 121 -5.32 -2.89 30.32
CA THR A 121 -4.77 -2.84 31.68
C THR A 121 -5.95 -2.71 32.63
N LEU A 122 -6.41 -3.83 33.19
CA LEU A 122 -7.37 -3.84 34.29
C LEU A 122 -6.56 -3.90 35.59
N PHE A 123 -6.42 -2.74 36.25
CA PHE A 123 -5.95 -2.66 37.64
C PHE A 123 -7.07 -3.05 38.61
#